data_AF-A0A9P1E0A3-F1
#
_entry.id   AF-A0A9P1E0A3-F1
#
_cell.length_a   1.000
_cell.length_b   1.000
_cell.length_c   1.000
_cell.angle_alpha   90.00
_cell.angle_beta   90.00
_cell.angle_gamma   90.00
#
_symmetry.space_group_name_H-M   'P 1'
#
loop_
_entity.id
_entity.type
_entity.pdbx_description
1 polymer ?
#
loop_
_entity_poly.entity_id
_entity_poly.type
_entity_poly.pdbx_seq_one_letter_code
_entity_poly.pdbx_strand_id
1 'polypeptide(L)'
;MLQSVLEKIAPTWMNVSLRMKDDTEADKAFGWVLEMYGYAVASALHGVRHTLHKDFMLQPPWDTEVGKKFIIHYTYGCDYNMKGELTYGKIGEWRFDKRSYLQGPPPRNLPLPPPGVPESVVRLVKMVNEATENIPGWDTN
;
A
#
# COMPACT_ATOMS: atom_id res chain seq x y z
N MET A 1 17.90 -14.03 -17.24
CA MET A 1 17.36 -15.00 -16.24
C MET A 1 16.08 -14.53 -15.56
N LEU A 2 15.93 -13.26 -15.11
CA LEU A 2 14.67 -12.79 -14.50
C LEU A 2 13.54 -12.60 -15.53
N GLN A 3 13.86 -12.02 -16.69
CA GLN A 3 12.91 -11.82 -17.79
C GLN A 3 12.25 -13.14 -18.23
N SER A 4 13.03 -14.23 -18.33
CA SER A 4 12.54 -15.55 -18.72
C SER A 4 11.60 -16.23 -17.71
N VAL A 5 11.68 -15.87 -16.41
CA VAL A 5 10.78 -16.45 -15.40
C VAL A 5 9.43 -15.73 -15.39
N LEU A 6 9.43 -14.40 -15.48
CA LEU A 6 8.19 -13.62 -15.57
C LEU A 6 7.40 -13.97 -16.84
N GLU A 7 8.09 -14.07 -17.98
CA GLU A 7 7.48 -14.52 -19.25
C GLU A 7 6.85 -15.92 -19.12
N LYS A 8 7.50 -16.83 -18.38
CA LYS A 8 6.99 -18.18 -18.16
C LYS A 8 5.71 -18.19 -17.31
N ILE A 9 5.64 -17.38 -16.26
CA ILE A 9 4.49 -17.42 -15.35
C ILE A 9 3.33 -16.52 -15.78
N ALA A 10 3.58 -15.49 -16.60
CA ALA A 10 2.58 -14.49 -16.96
C ALA A 10 1.27 -15.09 -17.53
N PRO A 11 1.29 -16.09 -18.44
CA PRO A 11 0.04 -16.71 -18.92
C PRO A 11 -0.75 -17.40 -17.81
N THR A 12 -0.06 -18.09 -16.89
CA THR A 12 -0.71 -18.76 -15.75
C THR A 12 -1.23 -17.75 -14.74
N TRP A 13 -0.46 -16.69 -14.47
CA TRP A 13 -0.89 -15.60 -13.60
C TRP A 13 -2.19 -14.98 -14.11
N MET A 14 -2.23 -14.57 -15.38
CA MET A 14 -3.45 -14.05 -16.00
C MET A 14 -4.63 -15.00 -15.85
N ASN A 15 -4.46 -16.28 -16.23
CA ASN A 15 -5.55 -17.26 -16.20
C ASN A 15 -6.04 -17.55 -14.77
N VAL A 16 -5.14 -17.63 -13.79
CA VAL A 16 -5.52 -17.83 -12.39
C VAL A 16 -6.25 -16.60 -11.87
N SER A 17 -5.76 -15.39 -12.14
CA SER A 17 -6.43 -14.16 -11.72
C SER A 17 -7.84 -14.05 -12.31
N LEU A 18 -8.03 -14.33 -13.59
CA LEU A 18 -9.37 -14.34 -14.20
C LEU A 18 -10.29 -15.38 -13.56
N ARG A 19 -9.81 -16.62 -13.38
CA ARG A 19 -10.59 -17.67 -12.73
C ARG A 19 -10.97 -17.34 -11.28
N MET A 20 -10.06 -16.73 -10.53
CA MET A 20 -10.36 -16.26 -9.18
C MET A 20 -11.39 -15.13 -9.20
N LYS A 21 -11.37 -14.29 -10.24
CA LYS A 21 -12.30 -13.16 -10.36
C LYS A 21 -13.71 -13.63 -10.73
N ASP A 22 -13.80 -14.68 -11.54
CA ASP A 22 -15.07 -15.32 -11.91
C ASP A 22 -15.64 -16.21 -10.79
N ASP A 23 -14.80 -16.61 -9.82
CA ASP A 23 -15.21 -17.39 -8.65
C ASP A 23 -15.76 -16.46 -7.56
N THR A 24 -17.02 -16.68 -7.15
CA THR A 24 -17.71 -15.79 -6.20
C THR A 24 -17.07 -15.81 -4.81
N GLU A 25 -16.55 -16.95 -4.36
CA GLU A 25 -15.95 -17.07 -3.03
C GLU A 25 -14.57 -16.38 -3.01
N ALA A 26 -13.76 -16.62 -4.05
CA ALA A 26 -12.45 -16.00 -4.18
C ALA A 26 -12.54 -14.48 -4.40
N ASP A 27 -13.44 -14.00 -5.26
CA ASP A 27 -13.62 -12.55 -5.47
C ASP A 27 -14.10 -11.87 -4.18
N LYS A 28 -15.02 -12.49 -3.45
CA LYS A 28 -15.47 -11.96 -2.15
C LYS A 28 -14.34 -11.94 -1.11
N ALA A 29 -13.50 -12.98 -1.08
CA ALA A 29 -12.44 -13.10 -0.08
C ALA A 29 -11.25 -12.16 -0.36
N PHE A 30 -10.82 -12.05 -1.61
CA PHE A 30 -9.61 -11.32 -1.98
C PHE A 30 -9.88 -9.95 -2.61
N GLY A 31 -11.05 -9.74 -3.20
CA GLY A 31 -11.47 -8.47 -3.78
C GLY A 31 -10.41 -7.86 -4.71
N TRP A 32 -10.13 -6.57 -4.53
CA TRP A 32 -9.25 -5.82 -5.43
C TRP A 32 -7.77 -6.22 -5.37
N VAL A 33 -7.32 -6.95 -4.34
CA VAL A 33 -5.92 -7.45 -4.24
C VAL A 33 -5.74 -8.86 -4.82
N LEU A 34 -6.81 -9.45 -5.37
CA LEU A 34 -6.83 -10.79 -5.94
C LEU A 34 -5.70 -11.08 -6.93
N GLU A 35 -5.32 -10.11 -7.76
CA GLU A 35 -4.26 -10.30 -8.74
C GLU A 35 -2.91 -10.63 -8.08
N MET A 36 -2.64 -10.07 -6.89
CA MET A 36 -1.44 -10.37 -6.11
C MET A 36 -1.42 -11.83 -5.63
N TYR A 37 -2.58 -12.38 -5.27
CA TYR A 37 -2.72 -13.80 -4.94
C TYR A 37 -2.62 -14.69 -6.18
N GLY A 38 -3.15 -14.24 -7.31
CA GLY A 38 -2.96 -14.91 -8.60
C GLY A 38 -1.48 -15.07 -8.95
N TYR A 39 -0.67 -14.04 -8.70
CA TYR A 39 0.79 -14.11 -8.87
C TYR A 39 1.42 -15.15 -7.93
N ALA A 40 1.02 -15.18 -6.65
CA ALA A 40 1.55 -16.13 -5.69
C ALA A 40 1.24 -17.58 -6.09
N VAL A 41 0.01 -17.84 -6.52
CA VAL A 41 -0.42 -19.17 -7.02
C VAL A 41 0.33 -19.54 -8.29
N ALA A 42 0.41 -18.65 -9.29
CA ALA A 42 1.15 -18.91 -10.52
C ALA A 42 2.64 -19.18 -10.24
N SER A 43 3.25 -18.40 -9.36
CA SER A 43 4.63 -18.61 -8.91
C SER A 43 4.81 -20.00 -8.31
N ALA A 44 3.91 -20.42 -7.42
CA ALA A 44 3.94 -21.74 -6.80
C ALA A 44 3.78 -22.87 -7.84
N LEU A 45 2.84 -22.74 -8.79
CA LEU A 45 2.62 -23.73 -9.86
C LEU A 45 3.85 -23.92 -10.77
N HIS A 46 4.66 -22.87 -10.93
CA HIS A 46 5.86 -22.89 -11.77
C HIS A 46 7.17 -23.13 -11.00
N GLY A 47 7.09 -23.36 -9.69
CA GLY A 47 8.25 -23.61 -8.82
C GLY A 47 9.15 -22.37 -8.63
N VAL A 48 8.62 -21.17 -8.79
CA VAL A 48 9.35 -19.92 -8.55
C VAL A 48 9.57 -19.78 -7.04
N ARG A 49 10.81 -19.52 -6.62
CA ARG A 49 11.19 -19.33 -5.23
C ARG A 49 11.55 -17.87 -4.96
N HIS A 50 11.08 -17.34 -3.85
CA HIS A 50 11.33 -15.98 -3.40
C HIS A 50 12.15 -15.98 -2.11
N THR A 51 12.98 -14.95 -1.95
CA THR A 51 13.66 -14.68 -0.68
C THR A 51 12.85 -13.64 0.08
N LEU A 52 12.39 -13.99 1.28
CA LEU A 52 11.64 -13.07 2.14
C LEU A 52 12.61 -12.20 2.95
N HIS A 53 12.64 -10.91 2.63
CA HIS A 53 13.32 -9.89 3.44
C HIS A 53 12.32 -9.21 4.37
N LYS A 54 12.16 -9.74 5.60
CA LYS A 54 11.16 -9.26 6.56
C LYS A 54 11.29 -7.78 6.91
N ASP A 55 12.49 -7.22 6.81
CA ASP A 55 12.77 -5.82 7.13
C ASP A 55 12.73 -4.89 5.92
N PHE A 56 12.36 -5.39 4.75
CA PHE A 56 12.39 -4.59 3.52
C PHE A 56 11.36 -3.46 3.52
N MET A 57 10.12 -3.74 3.94
CA MET A 57 9.04 -2.77 3.94
C MET A 57 8.11 -2.91 5.13
N LEU A 58 7.41 -1.83 5.47
CA LEU A 58 6.26 -1.80 6.36
C LEU A 58 5.04 -1.17 5.68
N GLN A 59 3.85 -1.45 6.20
CA GLN A 59 2.56 -1.07 5.62
C GLN A 59 1.65 -0.41 6.66
N PRO A 60 1.71 0.91 6.81
CA PRO A 60 0.73 1.65 7.61
C PRO A 60 -0.68 1.54 6.97
N PRO A 61 -1.76 1.55 7.78
CA PRO A 61 -1.77 1.68 9.24
C PRO A 61 -1.57 0.37 10.01
N TRP A 62 -1.35 -0.76 9.32
CA TRP A 62 -1.32 -2.09 9.93
C TRP A 62 -0.03 -2.37 10.70
N ASP A 63 1.11 -2.02 10.13
CA ASP A 63 2.39 -2.03 10.85
C ASP A 63 2.50 -0.74 11.66
N THR A 64 2.61 -0.83 12.98
CA THR A 64 2.52 0.35 13.89
C THR A 64 3.84 1.06 14.12
N GLU A 65 4.96 0.35 14.00
CA GLU A 65 6.31 0.84 14.30
C GLU A 65 7.16 0.92 13.03
N VAL A 66 8.06 1.91 12.96
CA VAL A 66 8.99 2.04 11.82
C VAL A 66 10.15 1.06 11.95
N GLY A 67 10.70 0.89 13.15
CA GLY A 67 11.79 -0.04 13.43
C GLY A 67 13.00 0.11 12.49
N LYS A 68 13.51 -1.02 11.99
CA LYS A 68 14.67 -1.09 11.06
C LYS A 68 14.25 -1.25 9.60
N LYS A 69 13.04 -0.83 9.24
CA LYS A 69 12.47 -1.05 7.91
C LYS A 69 13.01 -0.03 6.91
N PHE A 70 13.22 -0.46 5.66
CA PHE A 70 13.81 0.40 4.63
C PHE A 70 12.77 1.23 3.85
N ILE A 71 11.56 0.68 3.64
CA ILE A 71 10.52 1.29 2.80
C ILE A 71 9.20 1.37 3.56
N ILE A 72 8.48 2.49 3.41
CA ILE A 72 7.07 2.60 3.79
C ILE A 72 6.23 2.37 2.55
N HIS A 73 5.53 1.23 2.49
CA HIS A 73 4.61 0.88 1.41
C HIS A 73 3.18 1.27 1.80
N TYR A 74 2.81 2.50 1.46
CA TYR A 74 1.46 3.02 1.70
C TYR A 74 0.44 2.39 0.74
N THR A 75 -0.54 1.68 1.32
CA THR A 75 -1.60 0.98 0.55
C THR A 75 -3.00 1.51 0.87
N TYR A 76 -3.29 1.73 2.16
CA TYR A 76 -4.63 2.03 2.65
C TYR A 76 -4.71 3.46 3.17
N GLY A 77 -5.87 4.10 2.96
CA GLY A 77 -6.21 5.37 3.61
C GLY A 77 -6.02 5.28 5.13
N CYS A 78 -5.41 6.30 5.69
CA CYS A 78 -5.17 6.44 7.12
C CYS A 78 -6.23 7.38 7.68
N ASP A 79 -7.35 6.82 8.13
CA ASP A 79 -8.49 7.55 8.70
C ASP A 79 -8.54 7.36 10.21
N TYR A 80 -8.46 8.45 10.96
CA TYR A 80 -8.42 8.43 12.42
C TYR A 80 -9.38 9.45 13.03
N ASN A 81 -9.90 9.15 14.21
CA ASN A 81 -10.54 10.16 15.05
C ASN A 81 -9.49 10.98 15.82
N MET A 82 -9.93 12.06 16.48
CA MET A 82 -9.02 12.93 17.23
C MET A 82 -8.40 12.29 18.49
N LYS A 83 -8.84 11.09 18.87
CA LYS A 83 -8.23 10.28 19.94
C LYS A 83 -7.14 9.33 19.44
N GLY A 84 -6.88 9.32 18.13
CA GLY A 84 -5.88 8.44 17.51
C GLY A 84 -6.38 7.03 17.20
N GLU A 85 -7.69 6.81 17.18
CA GLU A 85 -8.30 5.51 16.88
C GLU A 85 -8.63 5.41 15.38
N LEU A 86 -8.26 4.29 14.74
CA LEU A 86 -8.49 4.04 13.31
C LEU A 86 -9.98 3.88 13.01
N THR A 87 -10.51 4.63 12.04
CA THR A 87 -11.93 4.59 11.64
C THR A 87 -12.11 3.81 10.34
N TYR A 88 -12.03 2.48 10.41
CA TYR A 88 -12.12 1.61 9.23
C TYR A 88 -13.44 1.83 8.45
N GLY A 89 -13.31 1.99 7.12
CA GLY A 89 -14.46 2.14 6.22
C GLY A 89 -15.21 3.46 6.32
N LYS A 90 -14.69 4.44 7.07
CA LYS A 90 -15.27 5.78 7.21
C LYS A 90 -14.19 6.85 7.07
N ILE A 91 -14.59 8.02 6.59
CA ILE A 91 -13.70 9.19 6.58
C ILE A 91 -13.48 9.61 8.04
N GLY A 92 -12.22 9.61 8.47
CA GLY A 92 -11.81 10.04 9.81
C GLY A 92 -11.86 11.56 9.97
N GLU A 93 -11.81 12.03 11.21
CA GLU A 93 -11.66 13.46 11.53
C GLU A 93 -10.28 13.96 11.07
N TRP A 94 -9.25 13.13 11.25
CA TRP A 94 -7.97 13.26 10.58
C TRP A 94 -7.85 12.18 9.51
N ARG A 95 -7.33 12.55 8.33
CA ARG A 95 -7.19 11.64 7.20
C ARG A 95 -5.94 11.93 6.39
N PHE A 96 -5.23 10.88 6.01
CA PHE A 96 -4.34 10.87 4.86
C PHE A 96 -4.76 9.77 3.88
N ASP A 97 -5.31 10.17 2.73
CA ASP A 97 -5.58 9.25 1.62
C ASP A 97 -5.20 9.88 0.28
N LYS A 98 -4.34 9.21 -0.50
CA LYS A 98 -3.96 9.66 -1.85
C LYS A 98 -5.16 9.92 -2.78
N ARG A 99 -6.29 9.25 -2.56
CA ARG A 99 -7.53 9.44 -3.31
C ARG A 99 -8.17 10.81 -3.08
N SER A 100 -7.76 11.53 -2.05
CA SER A 100 -8.16 12.92 -1.83
C SER A 100 -7.45 13.90 -2.77
N TYR A 101 -6.42 13.44 -3.49
CA TYR A 101 -5.54 14.25 -4.34
C TYR A 101 -5.50 13.71 -5.78
N LEU A 102 -6.65 13.35 -6.36
CA LEU A 102 -6.70 12.79 -7.72
C LEU A 102 -6.47 13.83 -8.83
N GLN A 103 -6.62 15.12 -8.53
CA GLN A 103 -6.56 16.23 -9.50
C GLN A 103 -5.26 17.03 -9.41
N GLY A 104 -4.29 16.55 -8.63
CA GLY A 104 -3.03 17.24 -8.42
C GLY A 104 -2.26 16.67 -7.24
N PRO A 105 -1.03 17.13 -7.01
CA PRO A 105 -0.21 16.67 -5.91
C PRO A 105 -0.85 17.05 -4.56
N PRO A 106 -0.58 16.28 -3.48
CA PRO A 106 -0.98 16.67 -2.15
C PRO A 106 -0.36 18.02 -1.77
N PRO A 107 -1.07 18.89 -1.02
CA PRO A 107 -0.55 20.19 -0.64
C PRO A 107 0.69 20.05 0.27
N ARG A 108 1.50 21.10 0.31
CA ARG A 108 2.59 21.24 1.28
C ARG A 108 2.06 21.35 2.70
N ASN A 109 2.86 20.91 3.66
CA ASN A 109 2.59 21.04 5.10
C ASN A 109 1.26 20.40 5.52
N LEU A 110 1.07 19.12 5.17
CA LEU A 110 -0.05 18.32 5.64
C LEU A 110 -0.08 18.26 7.18
N PRO A 111 -1.26 18.33 7.81
CA PRO A 111 -1.37 18.22 9.25
C PRO A 111 -0.89 16.86 9.73
N LEU A 112 -0.04 16.85 10.77
CA LEU A 112 0.35 15.61 11.44
C LEU A 112 -0.88 14.95 12.09
N PRO A 113 -0.90 13.62 12.18
CA PRO A 113 -1.99 12.91 12.85
C PRO A 113 -2.08 13.25 14.34
N PRO A 114 -3.25 13.07 14.96
CA PRO A 114 -3.43 13.33 16.39
C PRO A 114 -2.58 12.39 17.27
N PRO A 115 -2.36 12.74 18.55
CA PRO A 115 -1.73 11.84 19.51
C PRO A 115 -2.46 10.47 19.56
N GLY A 116 -1.69 9.39 19.72
CA GLY A 116 -2.22 8.03 19.75
C GLY A 116 -2.20 7.31 18.40
N VAL A 117 -2.02 8.03 17.29
CA VAL A 117 -1.82 7.41 15.96
C VAL A 117 -0.45 6.72 15.89
N PRO A 118 -0.33 5.54 15.25
CA PRO A 118 0.93 4.80 15.16
C PRO A 118 2.09 5.60 14.57
N GLU A 119 3.29 5.30 15.07
CA GLU A 119 4.55 5.93 14.63
C GLU A 119 4.74 5.84 13.12
N SER A 120 4.40 4.70 12.52
CA SER A 120 4.52 4.44 11.09
C SER A 120 3.70 5.42 10.23
N VAL A 121 2.49 5.78 10.66
CA VAL A 121 1.62 6.75 9.98
C VAL A 121 2.16 8.17 10.18
N VAL A 122 2.61 8.50 11.40
CA VAL A 122 3.26 9.79 11.67
C VAL A 122 4.48 9.96 10.76
N ARG A 123 5.31 8.91 10.64
CA ARG A 123 6.51 8.93 9.80
C ARG A 123 6.17 9.10 8.32
N LEU A 124 5.16 8.38 7.83
CA LEU A 124 4.68 8.52 6.45
C LEU A 124 4.36 9.98 6.13
N VAL A 125 3.54 10.65 6.95
CA VAL A 125 3.12 12.03 6.69
C VAL A 125 4.29 13.00 6.78
N LYS A 126 5.22 12.80 7.72
CA LYS A 126 6.47 13.58 7.80
C LYS A 126 7.31 13.46 6.54
N MET A 127 7.49 12.24 6.02
CA MET A 127 8.25 12.01 4.78
C MET A 127 7.55 12.62 3.57
N VAL A 128 6.22 12.57 3.51
CA VAL A 128 5.47 13.29 2.48
C VAL A 128 5.73 14.79 2.57
N ASN A 129 5.61 15.39 3.76
CA ASN A 129 5.89 16.81 3.97
C ASN A 129 7.32 17.20 3.65
N GLU A 130 8.30 16.35 3.97
CA GLU A 130 9.71 16.57 3.61
C GLU A 130 9.90 16.56 2.09
N ALA A 131 9.34 15.57 1.38
CA ALA A 131 9.44 15.46 -0.07
C ALA A 131 8.72 16.63 -0.77
N THR A 132 7.43 16.76 -0.48
CA THR A 132 6.74 18.00 -0.14
C THR A 132 7.50 19.28 -0.37
N GLU A 133 8.22 19.65 0.68
CA GLU A 133 9.02 20.86 0.85
C GLU A 133 10.17 20.97 -0.16
N ASN A 134 10.84 19.85 -0.45
CA ASN A 134 12.13 19.87 -1.14
C ASN A 134 12.07 19.60 -2.65
N ILE A 135 10.95 19.10 -3.19
CA ILE A 135 10.82 18.87 -4.64
C ILE A 135 10.49 20.20 -5.36
N PRO A 136 11.34 20.66 -6.30
CA PRO A 136 11.07 21.85 -7.09
C PRO A 136 9.84 21.67 -7.97
N GLY A 137 9.02 22.71 -8.12
CA GLY A 137 7.81 22.64 -8.96
C GLY A 137 6.71 21.73 -8.40
N TRP A 138 6.74 21.40 -7.10
CA TRP A 138 5.72 20.52 -6.52
C TRP A 138 4.28 21.01 -6.75
N ASP A 139 4.05 22.32 -6.72
CA ASP A 139 2.71 22.90 -6.81
C ASP A 139 2.28 23.21 -8.26
N THR A 140 3.13 22.93 -9.25
CA THR A 140 2.83 23.19 -10.65
C THR A 140 2.25 21.93 -11.29
N ASN A 141 0.93 21.97 -11.54
CA ASN A 141 0.24 21.03 -12.44
C ASN A 141 0.54 21.37 -13.90
#